data_AF-A0A374TBU0-F1
#
_entry.id   AF-A0A374TBU0-F1
#
_cell.length_a   1.000
_cell.length_b   1.000
_cell.length_c   1.000
_cell.angle_alpha   90.00
_cell.angle_beta   90.00
_cell.angle_gamma   90.00
#
_symmetry.space_group_name_H-M   'P 1'
#
loop_
_entity.id
_entity.type
_entity.pdbx_description
1 polymer ?
#
loop_
_entity_poly.entity_id
_entity_poly.type
_entity_poly.pdbx_seq_one_letter_code
_entity_poly.pdbx_strand_id
1 'polypeptide(L)'
;MENDYYDLDKWKTFVLRVLLEKNGSSLTDYVWNRLKHEFSLGENEQTEHNLYTESVLKCLEVEHGLIRTNKRGIQITTKGEEVAKMNNGFRSYLDSKYRHRLLQRINDYVVTATGILSLMMTMFSFVNLFYNWIDKKYSFLPPLILGLFLVVFRLICKSK
;
A
#
# COMPACT_ATOMS: atom_id res chain seq x y z
N MET A 1 23.33 -13.38 -10.17
CA MET A 1 22.52 -14.11 -11.15
C MET A 1 21.08 -13.84 -10.80
N GLU A 2 20.42 -12.98 -11.57
CA GLU A 2 18.99 -12.69 -11.43
C GLU A 2 18.20 -13.99 -11.62
N ASN A 3 17.46 -14.38 -10.59
CA ASN A 3 16.66 -15.60 -10.52
C ASN A 3 15.32 -15.39 -11.26
N ASP A 4 15.37 -14.81 -12.46
CA ASP A 4 14.21 -14.44 -13.30
C ASP A 4 13.50 -15.65 -13.94
N TYR A 5 13.90 -16.87 -13.59
CA TYR A 5 13.32 -18.09 -14.17
C TYR A 5 11.89 -18.37 -13.68
N TYR A 6 11.53 -17.93 -12.47
CA TYR A 6 10.26 -18.28 -11.84
C TYR A 6 9.35 -17.06 -11.63
N ASP A 7 8.17 -17.09 -12.27
CA ASP A 7 7.11 -16.12 -12.05
C ASP A 7 6.34 -16.46 -10.75
N LEU A 8 6.88 -16.01 -9.62
CA LEU A 8 6.32 -16.28 -8.30
C LEU A 8 4.91 -15.71 -8.09
N ASP A 9 4.53 -14.66 -8.83
CA ASP A 9 3.19 -14.08 -8.74
C ASP A 9 2.15 -14.97 -9.43
N LYS A 10 2.54 -15.64 -10.53
CA LYS A 10 1.74 -16.72 -11.12
C LYS A 10 1.62 -17.91 -10.16
N TRP A 11 2.69 -18.29 -9.47
CA TRP A 11 2.65 -19.38 -8.49
C TRP A 11 1.67 -19.07 -7.36
N LYS A 12 1.73 -17.85 -6.79
CA LYS A 12 0.78 -17.39 -5.75
C LYS A 12 -0.66 -17.47 -6.24
N THR A 13 -0.92 -17.01 -7.47
CA THR A 13 -2.25 -17.07 -8.08
C THR A 13 -2.72 -18.51 -8.29
N PHE A 14 -1.84 -19.38 -8.77
CA PHE A 14 -2.14 -20.78 -8.99
C PHE A 14 -2.48 -21.50 -7.69
N VAL A 15 -1.69 -21.29 -6.63
CA VAL A 15 -1.97 -21.85 -5.29
C VAL A 15 -3.37 -21.48 -4.81
N LEU A 16 -3.75 -20.19 -4.92
CA LEU A 16 -5.07 -19.74 -4.52
C LEU A 16 -6.20 -20.39 -5.35
N ARG A 17 -5.99 -20.59 -6.65
CA ARG A 17 -6.97 -21.27 -7.52
C ARG A 17 -7.11 -22.75 -7.19
N VAL A 18 -6.01 -23.46 -6.96
CA VAL A 18 -6.04 -24.87 -6.55
C VAL A 18 -6.82 -25.05 -5.23
N LEU A 19 -6.63 -24.13 -4.28
CA LEU A 19 -7.38 -24.16 -3.03
C LEU A 19 -8.87 -23.88 -3.25
N LEU A 20 -9.20 -22.92 -4.12
CA LEU A 20 -10.60 -22.62 -4.47
C LEU A 20 -11.29 -23.82 -5.16
N GLU A 21 -10.60 -24.52 -6.05
CA GLU A 21 -11.08 -25.75 -6.71
C GLU A 21 -11.37 -26.89 -5.70
N LYS A 22 -10.66 -26.90 -4.57
CA LYS A 22 -10.81 -27.90 -3.50
C LYS A 22 -11.72 -27.47 -2.37
N ASN A 23 -12.76 -26.68 -2.67
CA ASN A 23 -13.70 -26.16 -1.69
C ASN A 23 -13.01 -25.37 -0.55
N GLY A 24 -11.90 -24.70 -0.86
CA GLY A 24 -11.21 -23.80 0.05
C GLY A 24 -10.16 -24.44 0.98
N SER A 25 -9.89 -25.75 0.89
CA SER A 25 -8.83 -26.38 1.69
C SER A 25 -8.18 -27.56 0.99
N SER A 26 -6.87 -27.74 1.20
CA SER A 26 -6.14 -28.87 0.64
C SER A 26 -4.86 -29.20 1.42
N LEU A 27 -4.32 -30.39 1.20
CA LEU A 27 -3.02 -30.80 1.75
C LEU A 27 -1.89 -30.00 1.09
N THR A 28 -0.88 -29.60 1.87
CA THR A 28 0.30 -28.87 1.36
C THR A 28 0.99 -29.64 0.25
N ASP A 29 1.20 -30.95 0.42
CA ASP A 29 1.84 -31.81 -0.58
C ASP A 29 1.02 -31.91 -1.88
N TYR A 30 -0.30 -31.88 -1.77
CA TYR A 30 -1.17 -31.88 -2.96
C TYR A 30 -1.01 -30.59 -3.75
N VAL A 31 -1.01 -29.44 -3.08
CA VAL A 31 -0.82 -28.13 -3.73
C VAL A 31 0.57 -28.05 -4.35
N TRP A 32 1.60 -28.53 -3.65
CA TRP A 32 2.96 -28.61 -4.16
C TRP A 32 3.06 -29.48 -5.42
N ASN A 33 2.49 -30.69 -5.40
CA ASN A 33 2.50 -31.58 -6.56
C ASN A 33 1.77 -31.00 -7.77
N ARG A 34 0.65 -30.31 -7.55
CA ARG A 34 -0.07 -29.60 -8.62
C ARG A 34 0.77 -28.48 -9.22
N LEU A 35 1.47 -27.72 -8.38
CA LEU A 35 2.32 -26.62 -8.81
C LEU A 35 3.56 -27.13 -9.56
N LYS A 36 4.17 -28.23 -9.10
CA LYS A 36 5.24 -28.92 -9.83
C LYS A 36 4.79 -29.34 -11.23
N HIS A 37 3.61 -29.95 -11.35
CA HIS A 37 3.09 -30.40 -12.64
C HIS A 37 2.75 -29.24 -13.58
N GLU A 38 2.11 -28.17 -13.08
CA GLU A 38 1.69 -27.03 -13.91
C GLU A 38 2.88 -26.27 -14.50
N PHE A 39 3.95 -26.09 -13.73
CA PHE A 39 5.11 -25.29 -14.13
C PHE A 39 6.33 -26.15 -14.50
N SER A 40 6.14 -27.47 -14.66
CA SER A 40 7.20 -28.44 -15.00
C SER A 40 8.44 -28.33 -14.09
N LEU A 41 8.22 -28.18 -12.79
CA LEU A 41 9.28 -28.03 -11.79
C LEU A 41 9.86 -29.40 -11.42
N GLY A 42 11.18 -29.44 -11.20
CA GLY A 42 11.88 -30.67 -10.85
C GLY A 42 13.36 -30.69 -11.22
N GLU A 43 13.84 -29.73 -12.03
CA GLU A 43 15.27 -29.63 -12.37
C GLU A 43 16.13 -29.28 -11.14
N ASN A 44 15.58 -28.53 -10.18
CA ASN A 44 16.24 -28.18 -8.92
C ASN A 44 15.24 -28.19 -7.76
N GLU A 45 14.73 -29.39 -7.45
CA GLU A 45 13.60 -29.61 -6.54
C GLU A 45 13.77 -28.92 -5.18
N GLN A 46 14.97 -28.95 -4.58
CA GLN A 46 15.21 -28.31 -3.29
C GLN A 46 15.05 -26.79 -3.36
N THR A 47 15.58 -26.16 -4.41
CA THR A 47 15.51 -24.70 -4.57
C THR A 47 14.08 -24.26 -4.86
N GLU A 48 13.38 -24.97 -5.74
CA GLU A 48 11.99 -24.69 -6.10
C GLU A 48 11.05 -24.89 -4.92
N HIS A 49 11.25 -25.96 -4.13
CA HIS A 49 10.50 -26.19 -2.91
C HIS A 49 10.75 -25.11 -1.86
N ASN A 50 11.98 -24.62 -1.73
CA ASN A 50 12.30 -23.50 -0.86
C ASN A 50 11.60 -22.20 -1.33
N LEU A 51 11.58 -21.92 -2.64
CA LEU A 51 10.83 -20.77 -3.19
C LEU A 51 9.33 -20.89 -2.93
N TYR A 52 8.78 -22.09 -3.07
CA TYR A 52 7.38 -22.34 -2.77
C TYR A 52 7.06 -22.12 -1.28
N THR A 53 7.86 -22.67 -0.38
CA THR A 53 7.61 -22.61 1.07
C THR A 53 7.94 -21.25 1.69
N GLU A 54 9.16 -20.75 1.48
CA GLU A 54 9.65 -19.52 2.13
C GLU A 54 9.22 -18.24 1.42
N SER A 55 8.91 -18.29 0.12
CA SER A 55 8.47 -17.09 -0.63
C SER A 55 6.97 -17.12 -0.91
N VAL A 56 6.44 -18.16 -1.57
CA VAL A 56 5.04 -18.16 -2.01
C VAL A 56 4.07 -18.34 -0.84
N LEU A 57 4.20 -19.42 -0.06
CA LEU A 57 3.29 -19.68 1.05
C LEU A 57 3.39 -18.62 2.14
N LYS A 58 4.62 -18.23 2.50
CA LYS A 58 4.88 -17.19 3.50
C LYS A 58 4.29 -15.83 3.10
N CYS A 59 4.42 -15.42 1.83
CA CYS A 59 3.82 -14.19 1.33
C CYS A 59 2.28 -14.26 1.38
N LEU A 60 1.70 -15.37 0.95
CA LEU A 60 0.24 -15.56 0.97
C LEU A 60 -0.32 -15.57 2.41
N GLU A 61 0.38 -16.17 3.37
CA GLU A 61 -0.06 -16.30 4.75
C GLU A 61 0.27 -15.05 5.59
N VAL A 62 1.55 -14.71 5.72
CA VAL A 62 2.05 -13.73 6.70
C VAL A 62 1.84 -12.30 6.21
N GLU A 63 2.17 -12.01 4.95
CA GLU A 63 2.16 -10.64 4.44
C GLU A 63 0.76 -10.16 4.03
N HIS A 64 -0.04 -11.08 3.48
CA HIS A 64 -1.33 -10.73 2.89
C HIS A 64 -2.54 -11.38 3.55
N GLY A 65 -2.35 -12.41 4.38
CA GLY A 65 -3.42 -13.11 5.10
C GLY A 65 -4.45 -13.75 4.17
N LEU A 66 -4.02 -14.23 2.99
CA LEU A 66 -4.88 -14.84 1.97
C LEU A 66 -5.12 -16.33 2.25
N ILE A 67 -4.17 -17.00 2.90
CA ILE A 67 -4.28 -18.40 3.31
C ILE A 67 -3.98 -18.54 4.81
N ARG A 68 -4.30 -19.70 5.37
CA ARG A 68 -3.88 -20.15 6.70
C ARG A 68 -3.27 -21.54 6.59
N THR A 69 -2.11 -21.73 7.18
CA THR A 69 -1.39 -23.00 7.14
C THR A 69 -1.47 -23.67 8.51
N ASN A 70 -2.03 -24.88 8.55
CA ASN A 70 -2.20 -25.66 9.76
C ASN A 70 -1.48 -27.00 9.62
N LYS A 71 -1.34 -27.75 10.73
CA LYS A 71 -0.81 -29.15 10.70
C LYS A 71 -1.56 -30.08 9.73
N ARG A 72 -2.79 -29.72 9.34
CA ARG A 72 -3.66 -30.51 8.44
C ARG A 72 -3.57 -30.07 6.97
N GLY A 73 -2.84 -29.00 6.64
CA GLY A 73 -2.74 -28.47 5.28
C GLY A 73 -2.98 -26.96 5.19
N ILE A 74 -3.33 -26.49 4.00
CA ILE A 74 -3.55 -25.08 3.68
C ILE A 74 -5.05 -24.83 3.50
N GLN A 75 -5.55 -23.74 4.07
CA GLN A 75 -6.92 -23.27 3.91
C GLN A 75 -6.91 -21.86 3.32
N ILE A 76 -7.76 -21.59 2.34
CA ILE A 76 -7.96 -20.25 1.81
C ILE A 76 -8.83 -19.43 2.78
N THR A 77 -8.53 -18.15 2.92
CA THR A 77 -9.39 -17.21 3.64
C THR A 77 -10.42 -16.60 2.70
N THR A 78 -11.47 -15.98 3.23
CA THR A 78 -12.45 -15.22 2.42
C THR A 78 -11.79 -14.19 1.52
N LYS A 79 -10.79 -13.47 2.05
CA LYS A 79 -9.98 -12.52 1.28
C LYS A 79 -9.16 -13.21 0.17
N GLY A 80 -8.62 -14.40 0.46
CA GLY A 80 -7.94 -15.22 -0.53
C GLY A 80 -8.86 -15.67 -1.67
N GLU A 81 -10.11 -16.02 -1.37
CA GLU A 81 -11.11 -16.43 -2.38
C GLU A 81 -11.44 -15.28 -3.33
N GLU A 82 -11.61 -14.06 -2.80
CA GLU A 82 -11.84 -12.87 -3.64
C GLU A 82 -10.66 -12.64 -4.59
N VAL A 83 -9.43 -12.75 -4.09
CA VAL A 83 -8.23 -12.60 -4.91
C VAL A 83 -8.11 -13.73 -5.95
N ALA A 84 -8.46 -14.97 -5.59
CA ALA A 84 -8.43 -16.12 -6.49
C ALA A 84 -9.39 -15.95 -7.69
N LYS A 85 -10.53 -15.29 -7.48
CA LYS A 85 -11.56 -15.01 -8.48
C LYS A 85 -11.22 -13.84 -9.42
N MET A 86 -10.19 -13.04 -9.10
CA MET A 86 -9.75 -11.96 -10.00
C MET A 86 -9.09 -12.54 -11.26
N ASN A 87 -9.35 -11.94 -12.43
CA ASN A 87 -8.82 -12.41 -13.72
C ASN A 87 -7.28 -12.58 -13.72
N ASN A 88 -6.56 -11.59 -13.18
CA ASN A 88 -5.10 -11.61 -13.01
C ASN A 88 -4.66 -11.95 -11.57
N GLY A 89 -5.56 -12.52 -10.77
CA GLY A 89 -5.28 -13.06 -9.44
C GLY A 89 -4.50 -12.12 -8.52
N PHE A 90 -3.37 -12.63 -8.02
CA PHE A 90 -2.53 -11.96 -7.03
C PHE A 90 -1.93 -10.63 -7.55
N ARG A 91 -1.55 -10.57 -8.83
CA ARG A 91 -0.96 -9.36 -9.42
C ARG A 91 -1.97 -8.20 -9.50
N SER A 92 -3.22 -8.51 -9.85
CA SER A 92 -4.31 -7.52 -9.83
C SER A 92 -4.59 -7.01 -8.42
N TYR A 93 -4.51 -7.90 -7.43
CA TYR A 93 -4.68 -7.54 -6.03
C TYR A 93 -3.58 -6.60 -5.54
N LEU A 94 -2.31 -6.86 -5.90
CA LEU A 94 -1.20 -5.96 -5.58
C LEU A 94 -1.37 -4.59 -6.21
N ASP A 95 -1.74 -4.53 -7.49
CA ASP A 95 -1.94 -3.27 -8.21
C ASP A 95 -3.09 -2.45 -7.61
N SER A 96 -4.21 -3.10 -7.29
CA SER A 96 -5.32 -2.47 -6.58
C SER A 96 -4.90 -1.91 -5.20
N LYS A 97 -4.14 -2.69 -4.42
CA LYS A 97 -3.63 -2.26 -3.10
C LYS A 97 -2.63 -1.11 -3.24
N TYR A 98 -1.85 -1.06 -4.30
CA TYR A 98 -0.94 0.04 -4.58
C TYR A 98 -1.69 1.31 -4.97
N ARG A 99 -2.65 1.22 -5.90
CA ARG A 99 -3.51 2.33 -6.29
C ARG A 99 -4.25 2.93 -5.10
N HIS A 100 -4.78 2.10 -4.21
CA HIS A 100 -5.51 2.59 -3.04
C HIS A 100 -4.60 3.36 -2.07
N ARG A 101 -3.36 2.88 -1.85
CA ARG A 101 -2.34 3.60 -1.06
C ARG A 101 -1.92 4.92 -1.71
N LEU A 102 -1.78 4.95 -3.04
CA LEU A 102 -1.49 6.17 -3.78
C LEU A 102 -2.61 7.20 -3.61
N LEU A 103 -3.87 6.77 -3.77
CA LEU A 103 -5.05 7.63 -3.62
C LEU A 103 -5.18 8.17 -2.19
N GLN A 104 -4.94 7.34 -1.16
CA GLN A 104 -4.90 7.82 0.22
C GLN A 104 -3.84 8.90 0.42
N ARG A 105 -2.63 8.68 -0.09
CA ARG A 105 -1.56 9.68 0.00
C ARG A 105 -1.92 10.98 -0.71
N ILE A 106 -2.52 10.92 -1.89
CA ILE A 106 -3.03 12.09 -2.61
C ILE A 106 -4.11 12.80 -1.78
N ASN A 107 -5.04 12.05 -1.21
CA ASN A 107 -6.08 12.61 -0.36
C ASN A 107 -5.49 13.33 0.86
N ASP A 108 -4.51 12.73 1.53
CA ASP A 108 -3.82 13.36 2.67
C ASP A 108 -3.11 14.66 2.26
N TYR A 109 -2.49 14.69 1.07
CA TYR A 109 -1.90 15.91 0.53
C TYR A 109 -2.94 16.99 0.22
N VAL A 110 -4.07 16.61 -0.39
CA VAL A 110 -5.17 17.54 -0.69
C VAL A 110 -5.76 18.13 0.58
N VAL A 111 -5.98 17.31 1.62
CA VAL A 111 -6.45 17.75 2.94
C VAL A 111 -5.45 18.72 3.59
N THR A 112 -4.16 18.40 3.53
CA THR A 112 -3.10 19.26 4.07
C THR A 112 -3.06 20.62 3.34
N ALA A 113 -3.13 20.59 2.00
CA ALA A 113 -3.12 21.80 1.18
C ALA A 113 -4.37 22.68 1.40
N THR A 114 -5.55 22.07 1.54
CA THR A 114 -6.78 22.81 1.87
C THR A 114 -6.72 23.43 3.27
N GLY A 115 -6.11 22.75 4.25
CA GLY A 115 -5.83 23.33 5.57
C GLY A 115 -4.93 24.57 5.51
N ILE A 116 -3.86 24.53 4.72
CA ILE A 116 -2.95 25.68 4.51
C ILE A 116 -3.69 26.84 3.83
N LEU A 117 -4.48 26.56 2.78
CA LEU A 117 -5.30 27.57 2.09
C LEU A 117 -6.32 28.24 3.02
N SER A 118 -6.97 27.46 3.90
CA SER A 118 -7.91 27.99 4.90
C SER A 118 -7.21 28.93 5.89
N LEU A 119 -6.01 28.57 6.36
CA LEU A 119 -5.19 29.44 7.21
C LEU A 119 -4.80 30.72 6.47
N MET A 120 -4.38 30.63 5.21
CA MET A 120 -4.05 31.81 4.39
C MET A 120 -5.27 32.73 4.21
N MET A 121 -6.46 32.18 3.95
CA MET A 121 -7.68 32.97 3.80
C MET A 121 -8.13 33.62 5.11
N THR A 122 -7.89 32.95 6.24
CA THR A 122 -8.16 33.50 7.57
C THR A 122 -7.19 34.63 7.90
N MET A 123 -5.91 34.47 7.60
CA MET A 123 -4.93 35.55 7.73
C MET A 123 -5.23 36.72 6.79
N PHE A 124 -5.64 36.46 5.55
CA PHE A 124 -6.00 37.52 4.61
C PHE A 124 -7.24 38.29 5.08
N SER A 125 -8.27 37.58 5.55
CA SER A 125 -9.47 38.19 6.14
C SER A 125 -9.15 39.00 7.39
N PHE A 126 -8.25 38.50 8.24
CA PHE A 126 -7.74 39.23 9.41
C PHE A 126 -7.00 40.50 8.98
N VAL A 127 -6.07 40.43 8.04
CA VAL A 127 -5.36 41.62 7.51
C VAL A 127 -6.35 42.63 6.93
N ASN A 128 -7.39 42.19 6.21
CA ASN A 128 -8.37 43.07 5.60
C ASN A 128 -9.29 43.75 6.63
N LEU A 129 -9.69 43.02 7.69
CA LEU A 129 -10.38 43.60 8.84
C LEU A 129 -9.53 44.66 9.53
N PHE A 130 -8.24 44.38 9.75
CA PHE A 130 -7.30 45.32 10.36
C PHE A 130 -7.00 46.53 9.46
N TYR A 131 -6.93 46.35 8.14
CA TYR A 131 -6.71 47.44 7.18
C TYR A 131 -7.91 48.41 7.13
N ASN A 132 -9.14 47.89 7.21
CA ASN A 132 -10.34 48.74 7.30
C ASN A 132 -10.50 49.40 8.68
N TRP A 133 -9.92 48.84 9.74
CA TRP A 133 -10.02 49.38 11.10
C TRP A 133 -8.92 50.39 11.46
N ILE A 134 -7.76 50.30 10.80
CA ILE A 134 -6.61 51.18 11.05
C ILE A 134 -6.69 52.38 10.10
N ASP A 135 -7.06 53.52 10.68
CA ASP A 135 -6.84 54.82 10.08
C ASP A 135 -5.35 54.98 9.67
N LYS A 136 -5.08 55.68 8.55
CA LYS A 136 -3.85 55.70 7.72
C LYS A 136 -2.48 55.78 8.45
N LYS A 137 -2.44 56.03 9.75
CA LYS A 137 -1.22 56.17 10.57
C LYS A 137 -0.50 54.86 10.93
N TYR A 138 -1.17 53.71 10.94
CA TYR A 138 -0.53 52.43 11.32
C TYR A 138 -0.42 51.40 10.19
N SER A 139 -0.43 51.85 8.92
CA SER A 139 -0.31 51.01 7.71
C SER A 139 0.95 50.13 7.65
N PHE A 140 1.93 50.35 8.53
CA PHE A 140 3.20 49.61 8.62
C PHE A 140 3.11 48.34 9.48
N LEU A 141 2.10 48.24 10.36
CA LEU A 141 1.93 47.09 11.26
C LEU A 141 1.66 45.75 10.53
N PRO A 142 0.80 45.69 9.48
CA PRO A 142 0.53 44.44 8.77
C PRO A 142 1.76 43.85 8.06
N PRO A 143 2.60 44.63 7.33
CA PRO A 143 3.87 44.13 6.79
C PRO A 143 4.83 43.60 7.86
N LEU A 144 4.87 44.23 9.04
CA LEU A 144 5.77 43.87 10.14
C LEU A 144 5.36 42.52 10.77
N ILE A 145 4.06 42.32 10.99
CA ILE A 145 3.52 41.05 11.51
C ILE A 145 3.76 39.91 10.50
N LEU A 146 3.52 40.15 9.21
CA LEU A 146 3.81 39.16 8.16
C LEU A 146 5.31 38.83 8.06
N GLY A 147 6.17 39.83 8.19
CA GLY A 147 7.62 39.64 8.24
C GLY A 147 8.07 38.79 9.43
N LEU A 148 7.55 39.06 10.63
CA LEU A 148 7.81 38.25 11.83
C LEU A 148 7.30 36.82 11.68
N PHE A 149 6.10 36.65 11.11
CA PHE A 149 5.53 35.33 10.86
C PHE A 149 6.40 34.51 9.89
N LEU A 150 6.88 35.13 8.80
CA LEU A 150 7.80 34.49 7.86
C LEU A 150 9.13 34.10 8.51
N VAL A 151 9.68 34.94 9.39
CA VAL A 151 10.93 34.64 10.10
C VAL A 151 10.75 33.47 11.07
N VAL A 152 9.67 33.46 11.84
CA VAL A 152 9.35 32.35 12.76
C VAL A 152 9.08 31.06 12.00
N PHE A 153 8.33 31.12 10.91
CA PHE A 153 8.06 29.97 10.05
C PHE A 153 9.36 29.42 9.43
N ARG A 154 10.26 30.31 8.98
CA ARG A 154 11.58 29.93 8.45
C ARG A 154 12.48 29.29 9.51
N LEU A 155 12.40 29.74 10.77
CA LEU A 155 13.11 29.14 11.90
C LEU A 155 12.57 27.75 12.26
N ILE A 156 11.25 27.58 12.30
CA ILE A 156 10.60 26.29 12.56
C ILE A 156 10.90 25.29 11.42
N CYS A 157 10.86 25.72 10.16
CA CYS A 157 11.17 24.86 9.01
C CYS A 157 12.67 24.55 8.84
N LYS A 158 13.59 25.40 9.32
CA LYS A 158 15.04 25.10 9.35
C LYS A 158 15.48 24.28 10.57
N SER A 159 14.62 24.12 11.58
CA SER A 159 14.92 23.35 12.79
C SER A 159 14.78 21.83 12.60
N LYS A 160 15.17 21.32 11.43
CA LYS A 160 15.22 19.89 11.11
C LYS A 160 16.55 19.54 10.49
#